data_AF-A0A9P6ZYG3-F1
#
_entry.id   AF-A0A9P6ZYG3-F1
#
_cell.length_a   1.000
_cell.length_b   1.000
_cell.length_c   1.000
_cell.angle_alpha   90.00
_cell.angle_beta   90.00
_cell.angle_gamma   90.00
#
_symmetry.space_group_name_H-M   'P 1'
#
loop_
_entity.id
_entity.type
_entity.pdbx_description
1 polymer ?
#
loop_
_entity_poly.entity_id
_entity_poly.type
_entity_poly.pdbx_seq_one_letter_code
_entity_poly.pdbx_strand_id
1 'polypeptide(L)'
;MLLANNVHLESQAKTGPRSCFYHPPPEDQTHQANHSVDKKSIPDTGWRGSPLIPPSNGGDYGEELFKTKYESSCWCGAVRFAFAGDPFDAKHCHCRQSQRLHGAPFQWAVIFPKTSVRILENNSDALHCFSTTTKEASHHVPCKVSCDICRAPLFDEGKRTVLACPIPLEFQPSCHIFYGQRVMEVCDGIPKRRGHKNNSVMPRHKGCDEELQA
;
A
#
# COMPACT_ATOMS: atom_id res chain seq x y z
N MET A 1 16.69 18.08 21.76
CA MET A 1 16.41 17.23 20.59
C MET A 1 15.01 17.58 20.12
N LEU A 2 14.92 18.48 19.13
CA LEU A 2 13.66 19.12 18.72
C LEU A 2 12.88 18.19 17.77
N LEU A 3 11.63 17.93 18.16
CA LEU A 3 10.60 17.28 17.36
C LEU A 3 10.33 18.13 16.11
N ALA A 4 10.58 17.59 14.92
CA ALA A 4 10.13 18.22 13.68
C ALA A 4 8.64 17.92 13.50
N ASN A 5 7.82 18.96 13.65
CA ASN A 5 6.38 18.93 13.46
C ASN A 5 6.02 18.46 12.04
N ASN A 6 5.10 17.51 11.95
CA ASN A 6 4.46 17.12 10.70
C ASN A 6 3.59 18.28 10.19
N VAL A 7 3.85 18.66 8.93
CA VAL A 7 3.08 19.57 8.06
C VAL A 7 3.04 21.04 8.51
N HIS A 8 4.00 21.83 8.02
CA HIS A 8 3.95 23.30 8.07
C HIS A 8 3.16 23.84 6.88
N LEU A 9 2.25 24.81 7.12
CA LEU A 9 1.56 25.60 6.08
C LEU A 9 2.54 26.34 5.14
N GLU A 10 3.79 26.47 5.57
CA GLU A 10 4.87 27.20 4.90
C GLU A 10 5.94 26.28 4.29
N SER A 11 5.69 24.96 4.20
CA SER A 11 6.65 24.09 3.51
C SER A 11 6.71 24.48 2.03
N GLN A 12 7.84 24.99 1.57
CA GLN A 12 8.05 25.29 0.17
C GLN A 12 7.86 24.02 -0.67
N ALA A 13 7.02 24.12 -1.71
CA ALA A 13 6.84 23.04 -2.66
C ALA A 13 8.20 22.66 -3.26
N LYS A 14 8.64 21.42 -3.04
CA LYS A 14 9.87 20.93 -3.66
C LYS A 14 9.63 20.76 -5.15
N THR A 15 10.21 21.64 -5.96
CA THR A 15 10.28 21.46 -7.42
C THR A 15 11.48 20.56 -7.74
N GLY A 16 11.26 19.25 -7.68
CA GLY A 16 12.12 18.28 -8.38
C GLY A 16 11.62 18.09 -9.82
N PRO A 17 12.38 17.42 -10.70
CA PRO A 17 11.80 16.92 -11.95
C PRO A 17 10.53 16.13 -11.60
N ARG A 18 9.38 16.61 -12.08
CA ARG A 18 8.15 15.79 -12.10
C ARG A 18 8.55 14.48 -12.77
N SER A 19 8.12 13.35 -12.23
CA SER A 19 8.37 12.06 -12.87
C SER A 19 8.05 12.18 -14.36
N CYS A 20 9.02 11.89 -15.21
CA CYS A 20 8.89 11.97 -16.67
C CYS A 20 7.89 10.94 -17.25
N PHE A 21 7.28 10.13 -16.38
CA PHE A 21 6.10 9.35 -16.71
C PHE A 21 4.90 10.28 -16.78
N TYR A 22 4.74 10.94 -17.93
CA TYR A 22 3.45 11.45 -18.34
C TYR A 22 2.44 10.30 -18.31
N HIS A 23 1.32 10.48 -17.61
CA HIS A 23 0.15 9.67 -17.88
C HIS A 23 -0.12 9.75 -19.39
N PRO A 24 -0.30 8.63 -20.12
CA PRO A 24 -0.67 8.71 -21.52
C PRO A 24 -1.99 9.49 -21.63
N PRO A 25 -2.13 10.39 -22.63
CA PRO A 25 -3.39 11.07 -22.90
C PRO A 25 -4.55 10.08 -22.99
N PRO A 26 -5.80 10.49 -22.70
CA PRO A 26 -6.98 9.61 -22.77
C PRO A 26 -7.15 8.87 -24.11
N GLU A 27 -6.53 9.41 -25.16
CA GLU A 27 -6.53 8.96 -26.55
C GLU A 27 -5.66 7.69 -26.75
N ASP A 28 -4.67 7.48 -25.89
CA ASP A 28 -3.79 6.31 -25.84
C ASP A 28 -4.39 5.13 -25.05
N GLN A 29 -5.67 5.21 -24.64
CA GLN A 29 -6.43 4.04 -24.16
C GLN A 29 -7.00 3.19 -25.30
N THR A 30 -6.46 3.35 -26.51
CA THR A 30 -6.71 2.40 -27.60
C THR A 30 -5.77 1.21 -27.44
N HIS A 31 -6.27 0.03 -27.86
CA HIS A 31 -5.64 -1.30 -27.76
C HIS A 31 -6.01 -2.16 -26.56
N GLN A 32 -7.18 -2.77 -26.74
CA GLN A 32 -7.32 -4.23 -26.86
C GLN A 32 -6.89 -5.07 -25.66
N ALA A 33 -7.90 -5.71 -25.08
CA ALA A 33 -7.79 -7.00 -24.44
C ALA A 33 -6.86 -7.93 -25.24
N ASN A 34 -5.60 -8.06 -24.80
CA ASN A 34 -4.66 -9.15 -25.11
C ASN A 34 -3.40 -8.98 -24.25
N HIS A 35 -3.56 -8.81 -22.93
CA HIS A 35 -2.54 -9.38 -22.06
C HIS A 35 -2.85 -10.87 -22.03
N SER A 36 -2.09 -11.65 -22.81
CA SER A 36 -1.86 -13.04 -22.49
C SER A 36 -1.54 -13.06 -21.00
N VAL A 37 -2.45 -13.63 -20.22
CA VAL A 37 -2.19 -13.96 -18.83
C VAL A 37 -1.20 -15.11 -18.92
N ASP A 38 0.06 -14.80 -19.23
CA ASP A 38 1.17 -15.59 -18.75
C ASP A 38 1.04 -15.50 -17.25
N LYS A 39 0.27 -16.45 -16.70
CA LYS A 39 0.20 -16.74 -15.27
C LYS A 39 1.63 -17.10 -14.89
N LYS A 40 2.48 -16.09 -14.67
CA LYS A 40 3.75 -16.29 -13.97
C LYS A 40 3.38 -17.08 -12.73
N SER A 41 3.92 -18.28 -12.64
CA SER A 41 3.66 -19.20 -11.54
C SER A 41 3.86 -18.41 -10.26
N ILE A 42 2.80 -18.29 -9.46
CA ILE A 42 2.88 -17.62 -8.17
C ILE A 42 3.77 -18.53 -7.33
N PRO A 43 4.98 -18.10 -6.93
CA PRO A 43 5.82 -18.96 -6.12
C PRO A 43 5.13 -19.19 -4.76
N ASP A 44 4.97 -20.44 -4.32
CA ASP A 44 4.67 -20.71 -2.90
C ASP A 44 5.85 -20.17 -2.10
N THR A 45 5.61 -19.31 -1.11
CA THR A 45 6.68 -18.66 -0.32
C THR A 45 6.75 -19.04 1.14
N GLY A 46 6.22 -20.19 1.52
CA GLY A 46 6.66 -20.82 2.76
C GLY A 46 6.33 -19.99 4.01
N TRP A 47 5.29 -19.15 3.97
CA TRP A 47 4.66 -18.65 5.19
C TRP A 47 4.09 -19.89 5.90
N ARG A 48 4.86 -20.44 6.83
CA ARG A 48 4.56 -21.64 7.63
C ARG A 48 4.91 -21.29 9.09
N GLY A 49 4.01 -21.55 10.04
CA GLY A 49 4.20 -21.24 11.47
C GLY A 49 3.00 -20.56 12.12
N SER A 50 3.02 -20.34 13.44
CA SER A 50 1.97 -19.60 14.17
C SER A 50 2.62 -18.72 15.26
N PRO A 51 2.38 -17.40 15.30
CA PRO A 51 1.62 -16.60 14.33
C PRO A 51 2.44 -16.39 13.03
N LEU A 52 1.79 -16.41 11.86
CA LEU A 52 2.49 -16.38 10.56
C LEU A 52 3.04 -14.98 10.28
N ILE A 53 4.20 -14.69 10.84
CA ILE A 53 5.11 -13.65 10.37
C ILE A 53 6.04 -14.36 9.39
N PRO A 54 6.51 -13.71 8.29
CA PRO A 54 7.60 -14.29 7.51
C PRO A 54 8.71 -14.69 8.49
N PRO A 55 9.38 -15.85 8.32
CA PRO A 55 10.42 -16.25 9.26
C PRO A 55 11.40 -15.08 9.43
N SER A 56 11.98 -14.93 10.61
CA SER A 56 13.05 -13.94 10.86
C SER A 56 14.19 -14.02 9.83
N ASN A 57 14.32 -15.18 9.17
CA ASN A 57 15.33 -15.49 8.16
C ASN A 57 14.76 -15.48 6.71
N GLY A 58 13.50 -15.09 6.53
CA GLY A 58 12.76 -15.23 5.26
C GLY A 58 12.28 -16.66 4.98
N GLY A 59 11.38 -16.83 4.01
CA GLY A 59 10.98 -18.16 3.55
C GLY A 59 12.18 -18.95 2.99
N ASP A 60 12.10 -20.29 3.05
CA ASP A 60 13.12 -21.29 2.65
C ASP A 60 13.39 -21.32 1.12
N TYR A 61 13.73 -20.17 0.56
CA TYR A 61 14.20 -20.01 -0.81
C TYR A 61 15.64 -19.60 -0.71
N GLY A 62 16.52 -20.29 -1.46
CA GLY A 62 17.94 -20.00 -1.50
C GLY A 62 18.21 -18.50 -1.57
N GLU A 63 19.14 -18.02 -0.74
CA GLU A 63 19.45 -16.60 -0.53
C GLU A 63 19.68 -15.82 -1.84
N GLU A 64 20.05 -16.49 -2.92
CA GLU A 64 20.19 -15.91 -4.26
C GLU A 64 18.89 -15.36 -4.89
N LEU A 65 17.70 -15.78 -4.43
CA LEU A 65 16.42 -15.42 -5.04
C LEU A 65 15.72 -14.19 -4.42
N PHE A 66 16.11 -13.75 -3.22
CA PHE A 66 15.50 -12.59 -2.56
C PHE A 66 16.48 -11.42 -2.49
N LYS A 67 16.39 -10.52 -3.46
CA LYS A 67 17.13 -9.25 -3.44
C LYS A 67 16.23 -8.13 -2.94
N THR A 68 16.52 -7.62 -1.74
CA THR A 68 15.82 -6.46 -1.18
C THR A 68 15.92 -5.29 -2.14
N LYS A 69 14.76 -4.75 -2.54
CA LYS A 69 14.63 -3.56 -3.37
C LYS A 69 14.07 -2.38 -2.57
N TYR A 70 13.18 -2.68 -1.63
CA TYR A 70 12.57 -1.67 -0.76
C TYR A 70 12.56 -2.15 0.69
N GLU A 71 12.57 -1.20 1.62
CA GLU A 71 12.39 -1.47 3.05
C GLU A 71 11.30 -0.55 3.62
N SER A 72 10.65 -1.02 4.67
CA SER A 72 9.78 -0.19 5.50
C SER A 72 10.09 -0.41 6.98
N SER A 73 9.77 0.59 7.79
CA SER A 73 9.92 0.52 9.24
C SER A 73 8.77 1.24 9.93
N CYS A 74 8.42 0.81 11.13
CA CYS A 74 7.53 1.59 11.99
C CYS A 74 8.26 2.86 12.48
N TRP A 75 7.51 3.86 12.95
CA TRP A 75 8.10 5.14 13.40
C TRP A 75 9.21 5.00 14.45
N CYS A 76 9.09 4.04 15.37
CA CYS A 76 10.11 3.81 16.40
C CYS A 76 11.27 2.91 15.96
N GLY A 77 11.23 2.37 14.74
CA GLY A 77 12.24 1.46 14.20
C GLY A 77 12.22 0.04 14.75
N ALA A 78 11.38 -0.27 15.75
CA ALA A 78 11.34 -1.59 16.39
C ALA A 78 10.91 -2.73 15.44
N VAL A 79 10.18 -2.41 14.37
CA VAL A 79 9.72 -3.38 13.38
C VAL A 79 10.13 -2.92 11.99
N ARG A 80 10.78 -3.81 11.23
CA ARG A 80 11.26 -3.53 9.87
C ARG A 80 10.94 -4.68 8.92
N PHE A 81 10.65 -4.33 7.67
CA PHE A 81 10.38 -5.28 6.59
C PHE A 81 11.20 -4.97 5.35
N ALA A 82 11.57 -6.01 4.62
CA ALA A 82 12.15 -5.95 3.28
C ALA A 82 11.16 -6.44 2.23
N PHE A 83 11.22 -5.82 1.06
CA PHE A 83 10.42 -6.14 -0.11
C PHE A 83 11.34 -6.39 -1.31
N ALA A 84 11.12 -7.51 -1.99
CA ALA A 84 11.83 -7.88 -3.22
C ALA A 84 10.97 -7.65 -4.47
N GLY A 85 11.60 -7.47 -5.62
CA GLY A 85 10.89 -7.29 -6.89
C GLY A 85 10.02 -6.02 -6.93
N ASP A 86 9.19 -5.89 -7.96
CA ASP A 86 8.30 -4.74 -8.14
C ASP A 86 6.89 -5.02 -7.63
N PRO A 87 6.20 -4.00 -7.06
CA PRO A 87 4.82 -4.15 -6.63
C PRO A 87 3.88 -4.36 -7.82
N PHE A 88 2.76 -5.03 -7.57
CA PHE A 88 1.70 -5.21 -8.56
C PHE A 88 0.97 -3.91 -8.89
N ASP A 89 0.76 -3.05 -7.89
CA ASP A 89 -0.02 -1.82 -8.04
C ASP A 89 0.11 -0.94 -6.78
N ALA A 90 -0.39 0.30 -6.85
CA ALA A 90 -0.64 1.15 -5.69
C ALA A 90 -2.04 1.76 -5.75
N LYS A 91 -2.69 1.93 -4.60
CA LYS A 91 -4.11 2.33 -4.49
C LYS A 91 -4.38 3.27 -3.34
N HIS A 92 -5.35 4.15 -3.55
CA HIS A 92 -6.06 4.83 -2.48
C HIS A 92 -7.36 4.10 -2.13
N CYS A 93 -7.45 3.50 -0.94
CA CYS A 93 -8.63 2.81 -0.47
C CYS A 93 -9.48 3.69 0.46
N HIS A 94 -10.69 3.99 0.03
CA HIS A 94 -11.63 4.87 0.74
C HIS A 94 -12.65 4.10 1.60
N CYS A 95 -12.47 2.79 1.79
CA CYS A 95 -13.47 2.03 2.55
C CYS A 95 -13.48 2.45 4.03
N ARG A 96 -14.65 2.37 4.67
CA ARG A 96 -14.81 2.75 6.09
C ARG A 96 -13.85 2.02 7.04
N GLN A 97 -13.50 0.78 6.71
CA GLN A 97 -12.53 -0.01 7.47
C GLN A 97 -11.13 0.61 7.37
N SER A 98 -10.65 0.94 6.17
CA SER A 98 -9.36 1.62 5.97
C SER A 98 -9.34 2.98 6.67
N GLN A 99 -10.42 3.75 6.58
CA GLN A 99 -10.53 5.06 7.26
C GLN A 99 -10.38 4.95 8.77
N ARG A 100 -11.13 4.04 9.40
CA ARG A 100 -11.12 3.88 10.86
C ARG A 100 -9.82 3.30 11.39
N LEU A 101 -9.23 2.33 10.69
CA LEU A 101 -8.04 1.63 11.17
C LEU A 101 -6.75 2.40 10.93
N HIS A 102 -6.72 3.33 9.96
CA HIS A 102 -5.55 4.18 9.70
C HIS A 102 -5.71 5.60 10.26
N GLY A 103 -6.90 5.97 10.73
CA GLY A 103 -7.19 7.35 11.17
C GLY A 103 -7.03 8.38 10.04
N ALA A 104 -7.27 7.98 8.79
CA ALA A 104 -7.01 8.80 7.60
C ALA A 104 -8.22 8.81 6.64
N PRO A 105 -8.39 9.84 5.78
CA PRO A 105 -9.48 9.88 4.79
C PRO A 105 -9.50 8.68 3.84
N PHE A 106 -8.32 8.10 3.59
CA PHE A 106 -8.12 6.88 2.84
C PHE A 106 -6.76 6.26 3.22
N GLN A 107 -6.61 4.98 2.92
CA GLN A 107 -5.32 4.29 3.02
C GLN A 107 -4.61 4.34 1.66
N TRP A 108 -3.36 4.77 1.63
CA TRP A 108 -2.47 4.54 0.49
C TRP A 108 -1.71 3.24 0.73
N ALA A 109 -1.94 2.26 -0.14
CA ALA A 109 -1.28 0.96 -0.06
C ALA A 109 -0.55 0.64 -1.36
N VAL A 110 0.69 0.17 -1.22
CA VAL A 110 1.46 -0.44 -2.30
C VAL A 110 1.34 -1.96 -2.19
N ILE A 111 0.93 -2.61 -3.27
CA ILE A 111 0.52 -4.01 -3.28
C ILE A 111 1.69 -4.86 -3.74
N PHE A 112 2.26 -5.63 -2.82
CA PHE A 112 3.30 -6.60 -3.10
C PHE A 112 2.72 -8.02 -3.13
N PRO A 113 3.29 -8.92 -3.93
CA PRO A 113 3.16 -10.35 -3.69
C PRO A 113 3.53 -10.65 -2.22
N LYS A 114 2.72 -11.42 -1.51
CA LYS A 114 3.05 -11.85 -0.12
C LYS A 114 4.38 -12.61 -0.07
N THR A 115 4.72 -13.21 -1.21
CA THR A 115 5.93 -13.92 -1.53
C THR A 115 7.19 -13.08 -1.57
N SER A 116 7.03 -11.77 -1.69
CA SER A 116 8.12 -10.82 -1.82
C SER A 116 8.42 -10.05 -0.54
N VAL A 117 7.86 -10.46 0.61
CA VAL A 117 7.99 -9.73 1.88
C VAL A 117 8.73 -10.57 2.92
N ARG A 118 9.70 -9.97 3.61
CA ARG A 118 10.43 -10.57 4.75
C ARG A 118 10.46 -9.60 5.92
N ILE A 119 10.38 -10.11 7.16
CA ILE A 119 10.66 -9.31 8.34
C ILE A 119 12.17 -9.23 8.52
N LEU A 120 12.68 -8.03 8.81
CA LEU A 120 14.09 -7.80 9.13
C LEU A 120 14.30 -7.69 10.63
N GLU A 121 13.39 -7.02 11.33
CA GLU A 121 13.48 -6.79 12.77
C GLU A 121 12.09 -6.85 13.42
N ASN A 122 12.02 -7.43 14.62
CA ASN A 122 10.85 -7.43 15.52
C ASN A 122 11.33 -7.28 16.97
N ASN A 123 11.82 -6.10 17.31
CA ASN A 123 12.40 -5.82 18.62
C ASN A 123 11.29 -5.79 19.69
N SER A 124 11.53 -6.48 20.81
CA SER A 124 10.59 -6.60 21.94
C SER A 124 9.23 -7.23 21.57
N ASP A 125 9.19 -8.06 20.52
CA ASP A 125 7.97 -8.65 19.99
C ASP A 125 6.88 -7.60 19.70
N ALA A 126 7.29 -6.46 19.14
CA ALA A 126 6.43 -5.31 18.91
C ALA A 126 5.48 -5.47 17.71
N LEU A 127 5.37 -6.64 17.08
CA LEU A 127 4.47 -6.85 15.95
C LEU A 127 3.07 -7.26 16.41
N HIS A 128 2.09 -6.44 16.05
CA HIS A 128 0.69 -6.68 16.36
C HIS A 128 -0.11 -7.03 15.12
N CYS A 129 -0.99 -8.04 15.25
CA CYS A 129 -1.90 -8.48 14.21
C CYS A 129 -3.35 -8.34 14.67
N PHE A 130 -4.19 -7.72 13.85
CA PHE A 130 -5.63 -7.60 14.10
C PHE A 130 -6.42 -8.19 12.94
N SER A 131 -7.18 -9.26 13.19
CA SER A 131 -8.05 -9.84 12.18
C SER A 131 -9.29 -8.98 11.99
N THR A 132 -9.51 -8.54 10.75
CA THR A 132 -10.71 -7.75 10.43
C THR A 132 -11.95 -8.61 10.28
N THR A 133 -11.78 -9.93 10.15
CA THR A 133 -12.86 -10.91 10.09
C THR A 133 -13.35 -11.27 11.49
N THR A 134 -12.45 -11.67 12.40
CA THR A 134 -12.85 -12.06 13.77
C THR A 134 -12.97 -10.87 14.71
N LYS A 135 -12.39 -9.71 14.34
CA LYS A 135 -12.28 -8.50 15.18
C LYS A 135 -11.49 -8.72 16.47
N GLU A 136 -10.48 -9.57 16.39
CA GLU A 136 -9.62 -9.91 17.52
C GLU A 136 -8.17 -9.54 17.21
N ALA A 137 -7.38 -9.34 18.27
CA ALA A 137 -5.93 -9.23 18.22
C ALA A 137 -5.32 -10.63 17.97
N SER A 138 -5.56 -11.15 16.77
CA SER A 138 -5.09 -12.46 16.34
C SER A 138 -4.65 -12.42 14.89
N HIS A 139 -3.73 -13.33 14.56
CA HIS A 139 -3.25 -13.51 13.20
C HIS A 139 -4.23 -14.40 12.41
N HIS A 140 -5.25 -13.78 11.83
CA HIS A 140 -6.19 -14.44 10.92
C HIS A 140 -6.48 -13.55 9.71
N VAL A 141 -5.94 -13.93 8.54
CA VAL A 141 -6.03 -13.13 7.32
C VAL A 141 -7.47 -13.03 6.78
N PRO A 142 -7.92 -11.86 6.30
CA PRO A 142 -7.17 -10.61 6.19
C PRO A 142 -6.98 -9.91 7.55
N CYS A 143 -5.73 -9.55 7.85
CA CYS A 143 -5.36 -8.88 9.10
C CYS A 143 -4.57 -7.60 8.85
N LYS A 144 -4.73 -6.65 9.77
CA LYS A 144 -3.89 -5.44 9.86
C LYS A 144 -2.66 -5.75 10.67
N VAL A 145 -1.52 -5.24 10.22
CA VAL A 145 -0.24 -5.38 10.91
C VAL A 145 0.26 -3.99 11.31
N SER A 146 0.61 -3.85 12.59
CA SER A 146 1.03 -2.59 13.21
C SER A 146 2.11 -2.83 14.26
N CYS A 147 2.78 -1.76 14.71
CA CYS A 147 3.72 -1.83 15.82
C CYS A 147 3.02 -1.60 17.16
N ASP A 148 3.23 -2.42 18.19
CA ASP A 148 2.63 -2.23 19.52
C ASP A 148 3.25 -1.09 20.33
N ILE A 149 4.49 -0.71 20.03
CA ILE A 149 5.20 0.37 20.70
C ILE A 149 4.68 1.73 20.22
N CYS A 150 4.72 2.00 18.91
CA CYS A 150 4.35 3.31 18.36
C CYS A 150 3.00 3.34 17.64
N ARG A 151 2.31 2.19 17.53
CA ARG A 151 1.00 2.05 16.86
C ARG A 151 0.99 2.38 15.37
N ALA A 152 2.17 2.56 14.77
CA ALA A 152 2.27 2.81 13.34
C ALA A 152 1.72 1.60 12.55
N PRO A 153 0.81 1.81 11.58
CA PRO A 153 0.44 0.77 10.63
C PRO A 153 1.65 0.42 9.76
N LEU A 154 1.77 -0.85 9.39
CA LEU A 154 2.88 -1.40 8.59
C LEU A 154 2.40 -2.00 7.27
N PHE A 155 1.33 -2.80 7.31
CA PHE A 155 0.65 -3.30 6.13
C PHE A 155 -0.68 -3.99 6.45
N ASP A 156 -1.48 -4.23 5.41
CA ASP A 156 -2.53 -5.25 5.47
C ASP A 156 -2.05 -6.54 4.84
N GLU A 157 -2.25 -7.64 5.54
CA GLU A 157 -1.96 -8.97 5.01
C GLU A 157 -3.23 -9.59 4.44
N GLY A 158 -3.21 -9.84 3.14
CA GLY A 158 -4.22 -10.62 2.45
C GLY A 158 -3.80 -12.08 2.28
N LYS A 159 -4.64 -12.86 1.57
CA LYS A 159 -4.35 -14.28 1.29
C LYS A 159 -3.09 -14.49 0.43
N ARG A 160 -2.81 -13.57 -0.50
CA ARG A 160 -1.69 -13.68 -1.47
C ARG A 160 -0.87 -12.42 -1.62
N THR A 161 -1.28 -11.33 -1.00
CA THR A 161 -0.71 -10.00 -1.18
C THR A 161 -0.51 -9.33 0.15
N VAL A 162 0.47 -8.43 0.21
CA VAL A 162 0.68 -7.49 1.30
C VAL A 162 0.43 -6.08 0.76
N LEU A 163 -0.33 -5.29 1.49
CA LEU A 163 -0.66 -3.90 1.19
C LEU A 163 0.16 -3.01 2.12
N ALA A 164 1.36 -2.65 1.70
CA ALA A 164 2.35 -1.99 2.56
C ALA A 164 2.12 -0.50 2.74
N CYS A 165 2.39 -0.02 3.97
CA CYS A 165 2.18 1.35 4.42
C CYS A 165 3.09 1.65 5.64
N PRO A 166 3.92 2.71 5.65
CA PRO A 166 4.25 3.60 4.54
C PRO A 166 5.29 2.97 3.61
N ILE A 167 5.20 3.27 2.32
CA ILE A 167 6.16 2.88 1.27
C ILE A 167 6.55 4.16 0.50
N PRO A 168 7.74 4.25 -0.13
CA PRO A 168 8.22 5.47 -0.78
C PRO A 168 7.23 6.08 -1.79
N LEU A 169 7.25 7.41 -1.90
CA LEU A 169 6.38 8.23 -2.76
C LEU A 169 6.49 7.92 -4.26
N GLU A 170 7.45 7.09 -4.66
CA GLU A 170 7.70 6.69 -6.04
C GLU A 170 6.56 5.83 -6.61
N PHE A 171 5.77 5.17 -5.76
CA PHE A 171 4.63 4.34 -6.21
C PHE A 171 3.32 5.11 -6.26
N GLN A 172 3.16 5.90 -7.33
CA GLN A 172 1.94 6.65 -7.55
C GLN A 172 0.73 5.71 -7.68
N PRO A 173 -0.39 6.01 -6.98
CA PRO A 173 -1.55 5.16 -7.01
C PRO A 173 -2.24 5.25 -8.37
N SER A 174 -2.57 4.09 -8.96
CA SER A 174 -3.20 4.08 -10.28
C SER A 174 -4.72 4.26 -10.24
N CYS A 175 -5.35 4.14 -9.06
CA CYS A 175 -6.75 4.53 -8.86
C CYS A 175 -7.13 4.72 -7.39
N HIS A 176 -8.27 5.38 -7.18
CA HIS A 176 -9.03 5.36 -5.93
C HIS A 176 -10.08 4.26 -6.01
N ILE A 177 -10.11 3.38 -5.01
CA ILE A 177 -11.12 2.33 -4.87
C ILE A 177 -12.06 2.67 -3.71
N PHE A 178 -13.30 2.21 -3.82
CA PHE A 178 -14.37 2.50 -2.85
C PHE A 178 -14.63 3.99 -2.64
N TYR A 179 -14.38 4.82 -3.65
CA TYR A 179 -14.44 6.30 -3.55
C TYR A 179 -15.85 6.84 -3.25
N GLY A 180 -16.89 6.02 -3.41
CA GLY A 180 -18.24 6.33 -2.92
C GLY A 180 -18.33 6.47 -1.39
N GLN A 181 -17.34 5.99 -0.64
CA GLN A 181 -17.25 6.09 0.83
C GLN A 181 -16.29 7.19 1.30
N ARG A 182 -15.77 8.02 0.38
CA ARG A 182 -14.87 9.14 0.71
C ARG A 182 -15.50 10.09 1.73
N VAL A 183 -14.64 10.75 2.50
CA VAL A 183 -15.02 11.80 3.47
C VAL A 183 -14.63 13.19 3.00
N MET A 184 -13.89 13.29 1.90
CA MET A 184 -13.51 14.53 1.23
C MET A 184 -13.34 14.26 -0.27
N GLU A 185 -13.45 15.31 -1.07
CA GLU A 185 -13.04 15.24 -2.46
C GLU A 185 -11.51 15.26 -2.58
N VAL A 186 -10.99 14.52 -3.56
CA VAL A 186 -9.57 14.41 -3.87
C VAL A 186 -9.37 14.67 -5.36
N CYS A 187 -8.99 15.91 -5.68
CA CYS A 187 -8.77 16.42 -7.03
C CYS A 187 -7.31 16.20 -7.46
N ASP A 188 -6.94 14.96 -7.76
CA ASP A 188 -5.55 14.58 -8.12
C ASP A 188 -5.41 14.04 -9.56
N GLY A 189 -6.48 14.06 -10.35
CA GLY A 189 -6.49 13.49 -11.71
C GLY A 189 -6.47 11.96 -11.79
N ILE A 190 -6.38 11.26 -10.66
CA ILE A 190 -6.30 9.79 -10.59
C ILE A 190 -7.72 9.20 -10.71
N PRO A 191 -7.93 8.13 -11.52
CA PRO A 191 -9.25 7.53 -11.72
C PRO A 191 -9.95 7.12 -10.42
N LYS A 192 -11.22 7.48 -10.28
CA LYS A 192 -12.04 7.15 -9.10
C LYS A 192 -13.00 6.00 -9.41
N ARG A 193 -13.02 4.97 -8.57
CA ARG A 193 -13.83 3.76 -8.74
C ARG A 193 -14.80 3.58 -7.56
N ARG A 194 -16.04 3.14 -7.84
CA ARG A 194 -17.02 2.86 -6.78
C ARG A 194 -16.67 1.61 -5.96
N GLY A 195 -15.97 0.65 -6.56
CA GLY A 195 -15.52 -0.59 -5.93
C GLY A 195 -14.04 -0.85 -6.20
N HIS A 196 -13.69 -2.11 -6.47
CA HIS A 196 -12.33 -2.50 -6.87
C HIS A 196 -11.95 -1.95 -8.26
N LYS A 197 -10.68 -2.11 -8.65
CA LYS A 197 -10.09 -1.55 -9.89
C LYS A 197 -10.91 -1.86 -11.15
N ASN A 198 -11.48 -3.06 -11.22
CA ASN A 198 -12.23 -3.53 -12.40
C ASN A 198 -13.68 -3.03 -12.44
N ASN A 199 -14.16 -2.34 -11.39
CA ASN A 199 -15.49 -1.75 -11.38
C ASN A 199 -15.53 -0.46 -12.21
N SER A 200 -16.72 0.04 -12.51
CA SER A 200 -16.92 1.28 -13.28
C SER A 200 -16.20 2.49 -12.66
N VAL A 201 -15.66 3.34 -13.55
CA VAL A 201 -15.14 4.67 -13.20
C VAL A 201 -16.33 5.54 -12.82
N MET A 202 -16.19 6.28 -11.72
CA MET A 202 -17.16 7.31 -11.37
C MET A 202 -16.87 8.58 -12.16
N PRO A 203 -17.90 9.35 -12.57
CA PRO A 203 -17.70 10.63 -13.23
C PRO A 203 -16.76 11.54 -12.42
N ARG A 204 -15.95 12.34 -13.10
CA ARG A 204 -15.15 13.38 -12.44
C ARG A 204 -16.10 14.38 -11.76
N HIS A 205 -15.71 14.83 -10.58
CA HIS A 205 -16.47 15.84 -9.86
C HIS A 205 -16.20 17.21 -10.52
N LYS A 206 -17.25 17.93 -10.92
CA LYS A 206 -17.14 19.18 -11.70
C LYS A 206 -16.20 20.23 -11.07
N GLY A 207 -16.14 20.29 -9.74
CA GLY A 207 -15.26 21.24 -9.03
C GLY A 207 -13.76 20.97 -9.13
N CYS A 208 -13.34 19.75 -9.51
CA CYS A 208 -11.91 19.48 -9.71
C CYS A 208 -11.37 19.99 -11.06
N ASP A 209 -12.25 20.25 -12.03
CA ASP A 209 -11.84 20.72 -13.35
C ASP A 209 -11.63 22.25 -13.38
N GLU A 210 -12.23 22.99 -12.44
CA GLU A 210 -12.11 24.46 -12.33
C GLU A 210 -10.83 24.91 -11.62
N GLU A 211 -10.29 24.14 -10.66
CA GLU A 211 -9.05 24.48 -9.93
C GLU A 211 -7.76 24.18 -10.72
N LEU A 212 -7.82 23.41 -11.81
CA LEU A 212 -6.66 23.12 -12.68
C LEU A 212 -6.45 24.19 -13.77
N GLN A 213 -7.35 25.18 -13.86
CA GLN A 213 -7.30 26.27 -14.84
C GLN A 213 -7.02 27.66 -14.22
N ALA A 214 -6.82 27.73 -12.90
CA ALA A 214 -6.47 28.95 -12.16
C ALA A 214 -5.01 28.92 -11.70
#